data_AF-A0A968D3C0-F1
#
_entry.id   AF-A0A968D3C0-F1
#
_cell.length_a   1.000
_cell.length_b   1.000
_cell.length_c   1.000
_cell.angle_alpha   90.00
_cell.angle_beta   90.00
_cell.angle_gamma   90.00
#
_symmetry.space_group_name_H-M   'P 1'
#
loop_
_entity.id
_entity.type
_entity.pdbx_description
1 polymer ?
#
loop_
_entity_poly.entity_id
_entity_poly.type
_entity_poly.pdbx_seq_one_letter_code
_entity_poly.pdbx_strand_id
1 'polypeptide(L)'
;MRTCVSLLFLFVLGNGLNAQVGAPEVVTTETFLSVDKVRPEDQFKIAIKGKIDDKWHVNSNNPSEEFLIPTVVKFDSMPNIEVSRIEYPEGEMRRFEFSENPLSVYEGEVIVR
;
A
#
# COMPACT_ATOMS: atom_id res chain seq x y z
N MET A 1 34.08 -0.58 60.09
CA MET A 1 32.67 -0.83 59.69
C MET A 1 32.64 -0.81 58.17
N ARG A 2 32.57 -1.98 57.53
CA ARG A 2 32.78 -2.16 56.08
C ARG A 2 31.45 -1.93 55.35
N THR A 3 31.33 -0.83 54.61
CA THR A 3 30.21 -0.59 53.69
C THR A 3 30.36 -1.52 52.48
N CYS A 4 29.54 -2.56 52.41
CA CYS A 4 29.43 -3.43 51.24
C CYS A 4 28.72 -2.68 50.12
N VAL A 5 29.44 -2.35 49.06
CA VAL A 5 28.86 -1.92 47.77
C VAL A 5 28.30 -3.18 47.10
N SER A 6 26.99 -3.33 47.06
CA SER A 6 26.35 -4.40 46.28
C SER A 6 26.13 -3.89 44.85
N LEU A 7 26.96 -4.35 43.91
CA LEU A 7 26.66 -4.25 42.48
C LEU A 7 25.60 -5.31 42.14
N LEU A 8 24.40 -4.87 41.77
CA LEU A 8 23.39 -5.73 41.18
C LEU A 8 23.67 -5.85 39.67
N PHE A 9 24.28 -6.96 39.25
CA PHE A 9 24.37 -7.31 37.84
C PHE A 9 23.02 -7.88 37.39
N LEU A 10 22.22 -7.08 36.68
CA LEU A 10 20.99 -7.54 36.05
C LEU A 10 21.35 -8.19 34.71
N PHE A 11 21.47 -9.52 34.70
CA PHE A 11 21.63 -10.32 33.48
C PHE A 11 20.23 -10.64 32.94
N VAL A 12 19.68 -9.81 32.05
CA VAL A 12 18.49 -10.17 31.27
C VAL A 12 18.97 -10.85 30.00
N LEU A 13 18.77 -12.16 29.94
CA LEU A 13 18.96 -13.02 28.79
C LEU A 13 18.17 -12.46 27.60
N GLY A 14 18.89 -12.05 26.55
CA GLY A 14 18.31 -11.63 25.29
C GLY A 14 17.56 -12.79 24.64
N ASN A 15 16.23 -12.68 24.57
CA ASN A 15 15.47 -13.41 23.58
C ASN A 15 15.67 -12.70 22.24
N GLY A 16 16.66 -13.18 21.48
CA GLY A 16 16.90 -12.74 20.13
C GLY A 16 15.67 -13.00 19.25
N LEU A 17 15.16 -11.90 18.68
CA LEU A 17 14.91 -11.75 17.24
C LEU A 17 13.98 -12.80 16.59
N ASN A 18 12.67 -12.70 16.80
CA ASN A 18 11.67 -13.21 15.84
C ASN A 18 10.37 -12.38 15.83
N ALA A 19 10.41 -11.10 16.20
CA ALA A 19 9.21 -10.25 16.28
C ALA A 19 8.89 -9.46 14.99
N GLN A 20 9.54 -9.78 13.87
CA GLN A 20 9.22 -9.17 12.57
C GLN A 20 9.28 -10.22 11.46
N VAL A 21 8.37 -11.21 11.50
CA VAL A 21 7.88 -11.73 10.22
C VAL A 21 7.06 -10.58 9.64
N GLY A 22 7.54 -9.98 8.55
CA GLY A 22 6.86 -8.86 7.91
C GLY A 22 5.37 -9.17 7.67
N ALA A 23 4.52 -8.14 7.68
CA ALA A 23 3.13 -8.31 7.28
C ALA A 23 3.08 -9.02 5.91
N PRO A 24 2.14 -9.95 5.70
CA PRO A 24 2.01 -10.60 4.41
C PRO A 24 1.86 -9.55 3.31
N GLU A 25 2.55 -9.73 2.19
CA GLU A 25 2.34 -8.93 0.99
C GLU A 25 0.98 -9.31 0.41
N VAL A 26 -0.05 -8.51 0.73
CA VAL A 26 -1.45 -8.78 0.35
C VAL A 26 -1.86 -8.07 -0.94
N VAL A 27 -0.99 -7.23 -1.48
CA VAL A 27 -1.17 -6.56 -2.78
C VAL A 27 0.12 -6.69 -3.57
N THR A 28 0.04 -7.32 -4.74
CA THR A 28 1.14 -7.36 -5.72
C THR A 28 0.83 -6.43 -6.89
N THR A 29 1.85 -5.88 -7.53
CA THR A 29 1.68 -4.93 -8.64
C THR A 29 2.43 -5.36 -9.91
N GLU A 30 1.81 -5.11 -11.06
CA GLU A 30 2.40 -5.31 -12.37
C GLU A 30 2.10 -4.08 -13.25
N THR A 31 3.10 -3.61 -14.00
CA THR A 31 2.97 -2.41 -14.82
C THR A 31 3.06 -2.76 -16.31
N PHE A 32 2.18 -2.17 -17.10
CA PHE A 32 2.13 -2.34 -18.54
C PHE A 32 2.29 -0.98 -19.24
N LEU A 33 3.02 -0.97 -20.35
CA LEU A 33 3.16 0.19 -21.21
C LEU A 33 2.38 -0.04 -22.50
N SER A 34 1.74 0.99 -23.03
CA SER A 34 1.07 0.89 -24.33
C SER A 34 2.04 0.89 -25.53
N VAL A 35 3.33 1.10 -25.29
CA VAL A 35 4.38 1.24 -26.30
C VAL A 35 5.70 0.64 -25.81
N ASP A 36 6.53 0.18 -26.75
CA ASP A 36 7.88 -0.34 -26.45
C ASP A 36 8.95 0.77 -26.38
N LYS A 37 8.65 1.93 -26.96
CA LYS A 37 9.56 3.07 -27.08
C LYS A 37 8.77 4.36 -27.22
N VAL A 38 9.34 5.46 -26.72
CA VAL A 38 8.73 6.79 -26.67
C VAL A 38 9.69 7.80 -27.28
N ARG A 39 9.20 8.72 -28.11
CA ARG A 39 9.95 9.89 -28.59
C ARG A 39 9.54 11.14 -27.79
N PRO A 40 10.35 12.21 -27.81
CA PRO A 40 9.91 13.49 -27.26
C PRO A 40 8.54 13.88 -27.82
N GLU A 41 7.68 14.44 -26.97
CA GLU A 41 6.31 14.86 -27.26
C GLU A 41 5.29 13.72 -27.53
N ASP A 42 5.69 12.45 -27.52
CA ASP A 42 4.74 11.34 -27.65
C ASP A 42 3.88 11.20 -26.38
N GLN A 43 2.59 10.92 -26.55
CA GLN A 43 1.71 10.47 -25.48
C GLN A 43 1.62 8.94 -25.48
N PHE A 44 1.72 8.34 -24.31
CA PHE A 44 1.54 6.91 -24.11
C PHE A 44 0.77 6.66 -22.82
N LYS A 45 0.23 5.44 -22.68
CA LYS A 45 -0.52 5.02 -21.50
C LYS A 45 0.32 4.05 -20.68
N ILE A 46 0.15 4.14 -19.37
CA ILE A 46 0.66 3.18 -18.39
C ILE A 46 -0.58 2.51 -17.79
N ALA A 47 -0.52 1.21 -17.52
CA ALA A 47 -1.52 0.55 -16.70
C ALA A 47 -0.81 -0.11 -15.51
N ILE A 48 -1.25 0.21 -14.30
CA ILE A 48 -0.78 -0.42 -13.07
C ILE A 48 -1.88 -1.38 -12.61
N LYS A 49 -1.61 -2.68 -12.71
CA LYS A 49 -2.48 -3.73 -12.20
C LYS A 49 -2.07 -4.06 -10.77
N GLY A 50 -2.95 -3.78 -9.81
CA GLY A 50 -2.86 -4.30 -8.46
C GLY A 50 -3.65 -5.60 -8.35
N LYS A 51 -3.05 -6.65 -7.80
CA LYS A 51 -3.74 -7.87 -7.42
C LYS A 51 -3.77 -7.97 -5.90
N ILE A 52 -4.98 -7.91 -5.36
CA ILE A 52 -5.30 -7.98 -3.93
C ILE A 52 -5.66 -9.44 -3.63
N ASP A 53 -5.00 -10.02 -2.64
CA ASP A 53 -5.23 -11.42 -2.26
C ASP A 53 -6.67 -11.67 -1.81
N ASP A 54 -7.13 -12.91 -1.99
CA ASP A 54 -8.48 -13.31 -1.62
C ASP A 54 -8.78 -12.99 -0.15
N LYS A 55 -9.99 -12.50 0.11
CA LYS A 55 -10.49 -12.06 1.43
C LYS A 55 -9.85 -10.78 1.96
N TRP A 56 -8.98 -10.13 1.19
CA TRP A 56 -8.49 -8.78 1.47
C TRP A 56 -9.20 -7.74 0.61
N HIS A 57 -9.17 -6.50 1.10
CA HIS A 57 -9.62 -5.32 0.37
C HIS A 57 -8.69 -4.15 0.67
N VAL A 58 -8.68 -3.15 -0.22
CA VAL A 58 -8.11 -1.83 0.05
C VAL A 58 -9.18 -0.78 -0.18
N ASN A 59 -9.11 0.36 0.49
CA ASN A 59 -10.03 1.47 0.21
C ASN A 59 -9.86 1.94 -1.24
N SER A 60 -10.95 2.40 -1.87
CA SER A 60 -10.86 2.98 -3.20
C SER A 60 -10.07 4.30 -3.21
N ASN A 61 -9.89 4.92 -4.39
CA ASN A 61 -9.27 6.25 -4.47
C ASN A 61 -10.22 7.37 -3.99
N ASN A 62 -11.50 7.06 -3.83
CA ASN A 62 -12.52 7.95 -3.28
C ASN A 62 -13.29 7.20 -2.18
N PRO A 63 -12.65 7.00 -1.01
CA PRO A 63 -13.28 6.30 0.09
C PRO A 63 -14.56 6.99 0.54
N SER A 64 -15.48 6.22 1.10
CA SER A 64 -16.79 6.70 1.54
C SER A 64 -16.74 7.59 2.79
N GLU A 65 -15.63 7.56 3.53
CA GLU A 65 -15.46 8.26 4.81
C GLU A 65 -14.09 8.95 4.86
N GLU A 66 -14.04 10.16 5.41
CA GLU A 66 -12.88 11.06 5.33
C GLU A 66 -11.63 10.58 6.08
N PHE A 67 -11.81 9.74 7.09
CA PHE A 67 -10.72 9.22 7.90
C PHE A 67 -10.08 7.95 7.29
N LEU A 68 -10.66 7.41 6.22
CA LEU A 68 -10.10 6.27 5.50
C LEU A 68 -8.95 6.71 4.60
N ILE A 69 -7.86 5.94 4.63
CA ILE A 69 -6.71 6.21 3.78
C ILE A 69 -7.04 5.78 2.34
N PRO A 70 -7.04 6.69 1.36
CA PRO A 70 -7.36 6.36 -0.03
C PRO A 70 -6.21 5.60 -0.70
N THR A 71 -6.53 4.78 -1.69
CA THR A 71 -5.52 4.26 -2.63
C THR A 71 -5.02 5.39 -3.52
N VAL A 72 -3.70 5.60 -3.55
CA VAL A 72 -3.05 6.66 -4.34
C VAL A 72 -1.86 6.09 -5.10
N VAL A 73 -1.83 6.33 -6.41
CA VAL A 73 -0.64 6.18 -7.24
C VAL A 73 0.21 7.44 -7.10
N LYS A 74 1.46 7.25 -6.71
CA LYS A 74 2.47 8.32 -6.64
C LYS A 74 3.60 7.97 -7.58
N PHE A 75 4.06 8.98 -8.30
CA PHE A 75 5.28 8.89 -9.09
C PHE A 75 6.36 9.64 -8.33
N ASP A 76 7.52 9.01 -8.17
CA ASP A 76 8.73 9.73 -7.80
C ASP A 76 9.13 10.68 -8.94
N SER A 77 10.16 11.49 -8.73
CA SER A 77 10.63 12.41 -9.77
C SER A 77 10.93 11.66 -11.07
N MET A 78 10.19 11.99 -12.14
CA MET A 78 10.39 11.44 -13.49
C MET A 78 10.86 12.57 -14.43
N PRO A 79 12.18 12.77 -14.60
CA PRO A 79 12.70 13.76 -15.53
C PRO A 79 12.20 13.44 -16.95
N ASN A 80 11.68 14.46 -17.65
CA ASN A 80 11.20 14.37 -19.03
C ASN A 80 9.89 13.60 -19.25
N ILE A 81 9.17 13.22 -18.19
CA ILE A 81 7.83 12.62 -18.28
C ILE A 81 6.86 13.48 -17.48
N GLU A 82 5.78 13.91 -18.13
CA GLU A 82 4.67 14.60 -17.49
C GLU A 82 3.47 13.66 -17.38
N VAL A 83 2.88 13.54 -16.19
CA VAL A 83 1.64 12.77 -15.97
C VAL A 83 0.46 13.70 -16.20
N SER A 84 -0.22 13.52 -17.33
CA SER A 84 -1.36 14.36 -17.71
C SER A 84 -2.64 14.02 -16.94
N ARG A 85 -2.85 12.74 -16.62
CA ARG A 85 -4.03 12.24 -15.89
C ARG A 85 -3.72 10.90 -15.23
N ILE A 86 -4.41 10.63 -14.11
CA ILE A 86 -4.51 9.29 -13.52
C ILE A 86 -6.00 8.92 -13.47
N GLU A 87 -6.34 7.76 -14.01
CA GLU A 87 -7.69 7.21 -14.08
C GLU A 87 -7.79 5.96 -13.19
N TYR A 88 -8.51 6.10 -12.08
CA TYR A 88 -8.85 4.99 -11.19
C TYR A 88 -10.17 4.35 -11.64
N PRO A 89 -10.34 3.03 -11.45
CA PRO A 89 -11.63 2.39 -11.66
C PRO A 89 -12.61 2.81 -10.55
N GLU A 90 -13.90 2.57 -10.77
CA GLU A 90 -14.90 2.78 -9.72
C GLU A 90 -14.69 1.78 -8.58
N GLY A 91 -14.75 2.25 -7.33
CA GLY A 91 -14.74 1.41 -6.15
C GLY A 91 -16.08 0.70 -5.95
N GLU A 92 -16.04 -0.51 -5.41
CA GLU A 92 -17.24 -1.26 -5.06
C GLU A 92 -17.71 -0.89 -3.64
N MET A 93 -19.01 -0.68 -3.45
CA MET A 93 -19.57 -0.44 -2.13
C MET A 93 -19.80 -1.76 -1.39
N ARG A 94 -19.03 -2.02 -0.34
CA ARG A 94 -19.11 -3.24 0.48
C ARG A 94 -19.52 -2.95 1.91
N ARG A 95 -20.44 -3.77 2.44
CA ARG A 95 -20.84 -3.71 3.86
C ARG A 95 -19.94 -4.66 4.65
N PHE A 96 -19.37 -4.16 5.73
CA PHE A 96 -18.56 -4.93 6.66
C PHE A 96 -19.19 -4.90 8.06
N GLU A 97 -18.98 -5.94 8.86
CA GLU A 97 -19.53 -6.02 10.22
C GLU A 97 -18.97 -4.94 11.17
N PHE A 98 -17.79 -4.40 10.85
CA PHE A 98 -17.11 -3.39 11.64
C PHE A 98 -17.51 -1.94 11.27
N SER A 99 -18.30 -1.74 10.23
CA SER A 99 -18.76 -0.41 9.79
C SER A 99 -20.28 -0.36 9.67
N GLU A 100 -20.88 0.71 10.17
CA GLU A 100 -22.32 0.95 10.02
C GLU A 100 -22.69 1.25 8.55
N ASN A 101 -21.79 1.95 7.85
CA ASN A 101 -21.96 2.37 6.46
C ASN A 101 -21.20 1.46 5.49
N PRO A 102 -21.72 1.23 4.27
CA PRO A 102 -20.95 0.59 3.21
C PRO A 102 -19.70 1.41 2.89
N LEU A 103 -18.57 0.71 2.71
CA LEU A 103 -17.28 1.30 2.37
C LEU A 103 -16.96 1.12 0.88
N SER A 104 -16.37 2.14 0.26
CA SER A 104 -15.89 2.06 -1.12
C SER A 104 -14.50 1.41 -1.15
N VAL A 105 -14.40 0.22 -1.76
CA VAL A 105 -13.19 -0.62 -1.73
C VAL A 105 -12.83 -1.19 -3.11
N TYR A 106 -11.61 -1.70 -3.23
CA TYR A 106 -11.18 -2.61 -4.29
C TYR A 106 -10.92 -4.00 -3.71
N GLU A 107 -11.28 -5.03 -4.47
CA GLU A 107 -11.01 -6.45 -4.20
C GLU A 107 -10.52 -7.12 -5.49
N GLY A 108 -9.75 -8.22 -5.39
CA GLY A 108 -9.27 -8.95 -6.56
C GLY A 108 -8.31 -8.13 -7.42
N GLU A 109 -8.64 -7.88 -8.69
CA GLU A 109 -7.79 -7.12 -9.61
C GLU A 109 -8.29 -5.69 -9.81
N VAL A 110 -7.39 -4.72 -9.65
CA VAL A 110 -7.65 -3.30 -9.89
C VAL A 110 -6.65 -2.77 -10.93
N ILE A 111 -7.13 -2.02 -11.92
CA ILE A 111 -6.27 -1.42 -12.96
C ILE A 111 -6.41 0.10 -12.91
N VAL A 112 -5.32 0.78 -12.54
CA VAL A 112 -5.19 2.24 -12.62
C VAL A 112 -4.45 2.60 -13.91
N ARG A 113 -4.88 3.65 -14.61
CA ARG A 113 -4.33 4.08 -15.91
C ARG A 113 -3.85 5.53 -15.92
#